data_AF-A0AAE3V8G8-F1
#
_entry.id   AF-A0AAE3V8G8-F1
#
_cell.length_a   1.000
_cell.length_b   1.000
_cell.length_c   1.000
_cell.angle_alpha   90.00
_cell.angle_beta   90.00
_cell.angle_gamma   90.00
#
_symmetry.space_group_name_H-M   'P 1'
#
loop_
_entity.id
_entity.type
_entity.pdbx_description
1 polymer ?
#
loop_
_entity_poly.entity_id
_entity_poly.type
_entity_poly.pdbx_seq_one_letter_code
_entity_poly.pdbx_strand_id
1 'polypeptide(L)'
;MEIAHDLGITVNLRKTRICKLSEMWRFLQIQYSLTDTGRVIHKIHPKRLTGMRRKAKKLVLILSEKDFDDWFRSWFNGHCHYMSKIQRSNMLDLCKKLKEEHYYGKTDFS
;
A
#
# COMPACT_ATOMS: atom_id res chain seq x y z
N MET A 1 -24.98 6.31 19.92
CA MET A 1 -23.88 5.85 20.80
C MET A 1 -24.42 4.93 21.89
N GLU A 2 -25.62 5.24 22.40
CA GLU A 2 -26.39 4.44 23.36
C GLU A 2 -26.46 2.94 23.00
N ILE A 3 -26.95 2.58 21.82
CA ILE A 3 -27.00 1.18 21.35
C ILE A 3 -25.64 0.45 21.43
N ALA A 4 -24.54 1.13 21.04
CA ALA A 4 -23.21 0.50 21.07
C ALA A 4 -22.73 0.30 22.51
N HIS A 5 -22.99 1.26 23.39
CA HIS A 5 -22.67 1.17 24.81
C HIS A 5 -23.46 0.05 25.49
N ASP A 6 -24.75 -0.10 25.18
CA ASP A 6 -25.61 -1.16 25.74
C ASP A 6 -25.14 -2.57 25.33
N LEU A 7 -24.49 -2.67 24.17
CA LEU A 7 -23.83 -3.89 23.68
C LEU A 7 -22.40 -4.08 24.22
N GLY A 8 -21.91 -3.18 25.08
CA GLY A 8 -20.53 -3.22 25.58
C GLY A 8 -19.46 -2.81 24.56
N ILE A 9 -19.85 -2.20 23.43
CA ILE A 9 -18.95 -1.77 22.36
C ILE A 9 -18.52 -0.31 22.58
N THR A 10 -17.23 -0.10 22.85
CA THR A 10 -16.66 1.24 22.97
C THR A 10 -16.31 1.83 21.59
N VAL A 11 -16.94 2.95 21.23
CA VAL A 11 -16.65 3.66 19.99
C VAL A 11 -15.53 4.68 20.19
N ASN A 12 -14.48 4.58 19.36
CA ASN A 12 -13.36 5.51 19.41
C ASN A 12 -13.68 6.83 18.68
N LEU A 13 -13.98 7.88 19.45
CA LEU A 13 -14.36 9.20 18.91
C LEU A 13 -13.26 9.90 18.10
N ARG A 14 -11.99 9.51 18.27
CA ARG A 14 -10.89 10.04 17.42
C ARG A 14 -10.90 9.41 16.02
N LYS A 15 -11.39 8.17 15.89
CA LYS A 15 -11.48 7.45 14.61
C LYS A 15 -12.83 7.66 13.92
N THR A 16 -13.89 7.84 14.70
CA THR A 16 -15.27 8.04 14.22
C THR A 16 -15.54 9.51 13.97
N ARG A 17 -15.88 9.87 12.73
CA ARG A 17 -16.27 11.23 12.37
C ARG A 17 -17.27 11.20 11.22
N ILE A 18 -18.14 12.21 11.17
CA ILE A 18 -18.92 12.52 9.97
C ILE A 18 -17.99 13.29 9.03
N CYS A 19 -17.96 12.92 7.75
CA CYS A 19 -17.14 13.59 6.74
C CYS A 19 -17.92 13.74 5.44
N LYS A 20 -17.57 14.76 4.65
CA LYS A 20 -18.19 14.99 3.34
C LYS A 20 -17.73 13.92 2.34
N LEU A 21 -18.63 13.48 1.46
CA LEU A 21 -18.30 12.51 0.42
C LEU A 21 -17.27 13.04 -0.60
N SER A 22 -17.25 14.35 -0.81
CA SER A 22 -16.27 15.02 -1.67
C SER A 22 -14.86 15.05 -1.05
N GLU A 23 -14.75 15.01 0.28
CA GLU A 23 -13.46 14.90 0.95
C GLU A 23 -12.88 13.49 0.84
N MET A 24 -11.56 13.39 1.05
CA MET A 24 -10.87 12.11 1.05
C MET A 24 -11.12 11.36 2.36
N TRP A 25 -11.98 10.35 2.33
CA TRP A 25 -12.23 9.45 3.46
C TRP A 25 -11.55 8.09 3.25
N ARG A 26 -11.55 7.24 4.28
CA ARG A 26 -10.80 5.98 4.29
C ARG A 26 -11.70 4.81 4.64
N PHE A 27 -11.58 3.74 3.88
CA PHE A 27 -12.21 2.46 4.17
C PHE A 27 -11.31 1.33 3.68
N LEU A 28 -11.16 0.27 4.48
CA LEU A 28 -10.28 -0.88 4.16
C LEU A 28 -8.90 -0.49 3.60
N GLN A 29 -8.27 0.54 4.19
CA GLN A 29 -6.94 1.05 3.78
C GLN A 29 -6.86 1.66 2.36
N ILE A 30 -8.00 1.91 1.71
CA ILE A 30 -8.13 2.68 0.48
C ILE A 30 -8.75 4.04 0.82
N GLN A 31 -8.33 5.08 0.09
CA GLN A 31 -8.91 6.41 0.17
C GLN A 31 -9.93 6.62 -0.94
N TYR A 32 -11.06 7.22 -0.59
CA TYR A 32 -12.20 7.44 -1.47
C TYR A 32 -12.57 8.93 -1.48
N SER A 33 -13.07 9.41 -2.61
CA SER A 33 -13.69 10.73 -2.76
C SER A 33 -14.67 10.69 -3.93
N LEU A 34 -15.84 11.30 -3.74
CA LEU A 34 -16.87 11.44 -4.76
C LEU A 34 -16.70 12.78 -5.47
N THR A 35 -16.55 12.76 -6.78
CA THR A 35 -16.49 13.99 -7.59
C THR A 35 -17.89 14.52 -7.89
N ASP A 36 -18.00 15.78 -8.30
CA ASP A 36 -19.27 16.41 -8.64
C ASP A 36 -20.03 15.71 -9.79
N THR A 37 -19.31 14.99 -10.67
CA THR A 37 -19.90 14.18 -11.75
C THR A 37 -20.42 12.80 -11.30
N GLY A 38 -20.30 12.46 -10.01
CA GLY A 38 -20.68 11.15 -9.48
C GLY A 38 -19.59 10.06 -9.59
N ARG A 39 -18.43 10.35 -10.18
CA ARG A 39 -17.30 9.41 -10.23
C ARG A 39 -16.67 9.23 -8.85
N VAL A 40 -16.37 7.98 -8.48
CA VAL A 40 -15.62 7.65 -7.25
C VAL A 40 -14.13 7.50 -7.55
N ILE A 41 -13.32 8.35 -6.92
CA ILE A 41 -11.86 8.27 -6.98
C ILE A 41 -11.38 7.30 -5.89
N HIS A 42 -10.52 6.36 -6.29
CA HIS A 42 -9.86 5.42 -5.39
C HIS A 42 -8.35 5.68 -5.36
N LYS A 43 -7.77 5.83 -4.17
CA LYS A 43 -6.31 6.01 -4.00
C LYS A 43 -5.76 5.12 -2.91
N ILE A 44 -4.60 4.53 -3.16
CA ILE A 44 -3.91 3.75 -2.14
C ILE A 44 -3.50 4.64 -0.97
N HIS A 45 -3.64 4.13 0.26
CA HIS A 45 -3.17 4.86 1.43
C HIS A 45 -1.63 4.98 1.43
N PRO A 46 -1.04 6.18 1.64
CA PRO A 46 0.41 6.38 1.57
C PRO A 46 1.23 5.45 2.47
N LYS A 47 0.72 5.12 3.67
CA LYS A 47 1.38 4.16 4.57
C LYS A 47 1.52 2.75 3.99
N ARG A 48 0.66 2.32 3.06
CA ARG A 48 0.81 1.02 2.36
C ARG A 48 2.06 1.02 1.48
N LEU A 49 2.26 2.09 0.72
CA LEU A 49 3.46 2.25 -0.11
C LEU A 49 4.71 2.32 0.77
N THR A 50 4.70 3.14 1.82
CA THR A 50 5.85 3.24 2.74
C THR A 50 6.16 1.92 3.44
N GLY A 51 5.13 1.20 3.92
CA GLY A 51 5.28 -0.11 4.52
C GLY A 51 5.83 -1.14 3.55
N MET A 52 5.34 -1.15 2.31
CA MET A 52 5.82 -2.04 1.27
C MET A 52 7.29 -1.79 0.92
N ARG A 53 7.70 -0.53 0.69
CA ARG A 53 9.10 -0.19 0.42
C ARG A 53 10.02 -0.66 1.54
N ARG A 54 9.62 -0.44 2.80
CA ARG A 54 10.38 -0.92 3.98
C ARG A 54 10.46 -2.45 4.03
N LYS A 55 9.37 -3.14 3.72
CA LYS A 55 9.32 -4.61 3.72
C LYS A 55 10.17 -5.19 2.59
N ALA A 56 10.13 -4.61 1.39
CA ALA A 56 10.94 -5.03 0.25
C ALA A 56 12.44 -4.98 0.57
N LYS A 57 12.92 -3.85 1.11
CA LYS A 57 14.33 -3.70 1.54
C LYS A 57 14.79 -4.73 2.58
N LYS A 58 13.88 -5.27 3.38
CA LYS A 58 14.20 -6.31 4.37
C LYS A 58 14.14 -7.70 3.77
N LEU A 59 13.13 -7.97 2.94
CA LEU A 59 12.89 -9.30 2.38
C LEU A 59 13.90 -9.68 1.31
N VAL A 60 14.41 -8.72 0.52
CA VAL A 60 15.44 -8.99 -0.48
C VAL A 60 16.72 -9.60 0.12
N LEU A 61 17.00 -9.32 1.39
CA LEU A 61 18.17 -9.84 2.11
C LEU A 61 17.98 -11.28 2.60
N ILE A 62 16.74 -11.76 2.65
CA ILE A 62 16.36 -13.01 3.33
C ILE A 62 15.83 -14.04 2.32
N LEU A 63 15.09 -13.58 1.31
CA LEU A 63 14.41 -14.43 0.34
C LEU A 63 15.30 -14.72 -0.86
N SER A 64 15.07 -15.89 -1.49
CA SER A 64 15.55 -16.17 -2.84
C SER A 64 14.97 -15.16 -3.84
N GLU A 65 15.63 -14.96 -4.97
CA GLU A 65 15.15 -14.03 -6.00
C GLU A 65 13.71 -14.37 -6.43
N LYS A 66 13.44 -15.66 -6.65
CA LYS A 66 12.12 -16.14 -7.08
C LYS A 66 11.05 -15.82 -6.04
N ASP A 67 11.30 -16.13 -4.77
CA ASP A 67 10.32 -15.90 -3.70
C ASP A 67 10.07 -14.40 -3.48
N PHE A 68 11.11 -13.58 -3.62
CA PHE A 68 10.99 -12.14 -3.58
C PHE A 68 10.13 -11.59 -4.72
N ASP A 69 10.36 -12.07 -5.95
CA ASP A 69 9.59 -11.68 -7.14
C ASP A 69 8.12 -12.09 -7.02
N ASP A 70 7.85 -13.33 -6.62
CA ASP A 70 6.49 -13.84 -6.44
C ASP A 70 5.74 -13.03 -5.37
N TRP A 71 6.40 -12.74 -4.24
CA TRP A 71 5.85 -11.91 -3.18
C TRP A 71 5.55 -10.48 -3.65
N PHE A 72 6.53 -9.85 -4.33
CA PHE A 72 6.38 -8.47 -4.81
C PHE A 72 5.27 -8.37 -5.85
N ARG A 73 5.23 -9.29 -6.83
CA ARG A 73 4.23 -9.32 -7.90
C ARG A 73 2.82 -9.55 -7.37
N SER A 74 2.67 -10.49 -6.43
CA SER A 74 1.39 -10.75 -5.75
C SER A 74 0.85 -9.47 -5.11
N TRP A 75 1.70 -8.75 -4.35
CA TRP A 75 1.30 -7.49 -3.74
C TRP A 75 1.05 -6.39 -4.78
N PHE A 76 1.92 -6.23 -5.76
CA PHE A 76 1.87 -5.14 -6.75
C PHE A 76 0.62 -5.24 -7.61
N ASN A 77 0.30 -6.42 -8.13
CA ASN A 77 -0.86 -6.65 -8.97
C ASN A 77 -2.17 -6.39 -8.21
N GLY A 78 -2.24 -6.73 -6.92
CA GLY A 78 -3.40 -6.45 -6.09
C GLY A 78 -3.62 -4.96 -5.77
N HIS A 79 -2.61 -4.10 -5.96
CA HIS A 79 -2.67 -2.69 -5.55
C HIS A 79 -2.44 -1.69 -6.67
N CYS A 80 -1.91 -2.10 -7.82
CA CYS A 80 -1.47 -1.18 -8.88
C CYS A 80 -2.63 -0.30 -9.39
N HIS A 81 -3.85 -0.83 -9.42
CA HIS A 81 -5.06 -0.10 -9.83
C HIS A 81 -5.36 1.13 -8.96
N TYR A 82 -4.92 1.15 -7.70
CA TYR A 82 -5.09 2.27 -6.77
C TYR A 82 -3.90 3.24 -6.74
N MET A 83 -2.85 2.95 -7.51
CA MET A 83 -1.63 3.76 -7.61
C MET A 83 -1.66 4.66 -8.84
N SER A 84 -1.05 5.85 -8.73
CA SER A 84 -0.73 6.69 -9.88
C SER A 84 0.38 6.07 -10.74
N LYS A 85 0.50 6.51 -11.99
CA LYS A 85 1.58 6.06 -12.90
C LYS A 85 2.97 6.25 -12.29
N ILE A 86 3.21 7.40 -11.66
CA ILE A 86 4.48 7.72 -10.98
C ILE A 86 4.72 6.76 -9.81
N GLN A 87 3.69 6.48 -9.01
CA GLN A 87 3.83 5.54 -7.89
C GLN A 87 4.16 4.13 -8.38
N ARG A 88 3.57 3.68 -9.49
CA ARG A 88 3.89 2.38 -10.10
C ARG A 88 5.34 2.33 -10.57
N SER A 89 5.79 3.33 -11.32
CA SER A 89 7.19 3.43 -11.78
C SER A 89 8.14 3.36 -10.60
N ASN A 90 7.96 4.23 -9.60
CA ASN A 90 8.85 4.29 -8.45
C ASN A 90 8.93 2.96 -7.67
N MET A 91 7.84 2.19 -7.61
CA MET A 91 7.82 0.88 -6.96
C MET A 91 8.56 -0.18 -7.78
N LEU A 92 8.40 -0.16 -9.11
CA LEU A 92 9.11 -1.06 -10.03
C LEU A 92 10.60 -0.74 -10.06
N ASP A 93 10.96 0.54 -10.14
CA ASP A 93 12.34 1.01 -10.12
C ASP A 93 13.05 0.63 -8.82
N LEU A 94 12.36 0.75 -7.68
CA LEU A 94 12.89 0.26 -6.40
C LEU A 94 13.14 -1.24 -6.43
N CYS A 95 12.17 -2.02 -6.93
CA CYS A 95 12.29 -3.48 -6.99
C CYS A 95 13.48 -3.89 -7.85
N LYS A 96 13.61 -3.30 -9.04
CA LYS A 96 14.74 -3.52 -9.96
C LYS A 96 16.08 -3.25 -9.29
N LYS A 97 16.24 -2.08 -8.66
CA LYS A 97 17.49 -1.70 -7.96
C LYS A 97 17.86 -2.68 -6.86
N LEU A 98 16.89 -3.08 -6.03
CA LEU A 98 17.14 -4.05 -4.95
C LEU A 98 17.60 -5.40 -5.50
N LYS A 99 17.03 -5.86 -6.62
CA LYS A 99 17.47 -7.11 -7.27
C LYS A 99 18.88 -7.00 -7.83
N GLU A 100 19.18 -5.90 -8.52
CA GLU A 100 20.51 -5.61 -9.05
C GLU A 100 21.57 -5.62 -7.94
N GLU A 101 21.30 -4.96 -6.82
CA GLU A 101 22.24 -4.87 -5.69
C GLU A 101 22.46 -6.22 -4.98
N HIS A 102 21.42 -7.06 -4.83
CA HIS A 102 21.48 -8.21 -3.92
C HIS A 102 21.54 -9.59 -4.59
N TYR A 103 21.01 -9.73 -5.80
CA TYR A 103 21.02 -11.00 -6.53
C TYR A 103 22.03 -11.02 -7.68
N TYR A 104 22.23 -9.88 -8.35
CA TYR A 104 23.13 -9.81 -9.52
C TYR A 104 24.49 -9.15 -9.22
N GLY A 105 24.59 -8.33 -8.17
CA GLY A 105 25.80 -7.58 -7.80
C GLY A 105 26.89 -8.37 -7.07
N LYS A 106 26.85 -9.71 -7.06
CA LYS A 106 27.89 -10.57 -6.44
C LYS A 106 28.71 -11.39 -7.44
N THR A 107 28.52 -11.19 -8.74
CA THR A 107 29.38 -11.80 -9.76
C THR A 107 30.44 -10.81 -10.20
N ASP A 108 31.40 -10.49 -9.34
CA ASP A 108 32.71 -9.95 -9.75
C ASP A 108 33.68 -10.07 -8.54
N PHE A 109 34.75 -10.85 -8.77
CA PHE A 109 35.91 -11.13 -7.90
C PHE A 109 35.75 -12.17 -6.77
N SER A 110 35.97 -13.44 -7.13
CA SER A 110 36.78 -14.36 -6.31
C SER A 110 37.55 -15.32 -7.20
#